data_AF-A0A1T4TLD0-F1
#
_entry.id   AF-A0A1T4TLD0-F1
#
_cell.length_a   1.000
_cell.length_b   1.000
_cell.length_c   1.000
_cell.angle_alpha   90.00
_cell.angle_beta   90.00
_cell.angle_gamma   90.00
#
_symmetry.space_group_name_H-M   'P 1'
#
loop_
_entity.id
_entity.type
_entity.pdbx_description
1 polymer ?
#
loop_
_entity_poly.entity_id
_entity_poly.type
_entity_poly.pdbx_seq_one_letter_code
_entity_poly.pdbx_strand_id
1 'polypeptide(L)'
;MSDLSLLTSIYANVEHFASLIDTVIEHARTSATPTPGDAQKRLGQLLVDAGDQGQASQSYEALMLDSLLRDPSGETPLDLPQLGSRLLGGAISSSDQKQLEILAQGLERERSAVAGRLRGRG
;
A
#
# COMPACT_ATOMS: atom_id res chain seq x y z
N MET A 1 -24.53 -9.79 -0.03
CA MET A 1 -23.95 -8.53 -0.55
C MET A 1 -23.78 -8.67 -2.05
N SER A 2 -24.07 -7.64 -2.83
CA SER A 2 -23.93 -7.69 -4.29
C SER A 2 -22.45 -7.50 -4.69
N ASP A 3 -22.01 -8.21 -5.72
CA ASP A 3 -20.65 -8.12 -6.31
C ASP A 3 -20.22 -6.68 -6.59
N LEU A 4 -21.17 -5.81 -6.96
CA LEU A 4 -20.93 -4.40 -7.22
C LEU A 4 -20.46 -3.64 -5.97
N SER A 5 -21.09 -3.89 -4.81
CA SER A 5 -20.73 -3.25 -3.54
C SER A 5 -19.34 -3.67 -3.04
N LEU A 6 -18.92 -4.89 -3.40
CA LEU A 6 -17.60 -5.39 -3.05
C LEU A 6 -16.52 -4.74 -3.94
N LEU A 7 -16.78 -4.65 -5.25
CA LEU A 7 -15.84 -4.01 -6.19
C LEU A 7 -15.66 -2.51 -5.92
N THR A 8 -16.72 -1.78 -5.56
CA THR A 8 -16.59 -0.37 -5.18
C THR A 8 -15.81 -0.17 -3.89
N SER A 9 -15.98 -1.05 -2.90
CA SER A 9 -15.18 -1.03 -1.66
C SER A 9 -13.69 -1.29 -1.96
N ILE A 10 -13.37 -2.28 -2.78
CA ILE A 10 -11.99 -2.55 -3.20
C ILE A 10 -11.40 -1.35 -3.93
N TYR A 11 -12.15 -0.74 -4.86
CA TYR A 11 -11.69 0.44 -5.58
C TYR A 11 -11.34 1.61 -4.64
N ALA A 12 -12.20 1.90 -3.67
CA ALA A 12 -11.96 2.96 -2.69
C ALA A 12 -10.72 2.68 -1.82
N ASN A 13 -10.51 1.42 -1.42
CA ASN A 13 -9.32 1.04 -0.65
C ASN A 13 -8.04 1.19 -1.47
N VAL A 14 -8.05 0.77 -2.74
CA VAL A 14 -6.90 0.95 -3.64
C VAL A 14 -6.55 2.41 -3.82
N GLU A 15 -7.55 3.28 -3.99
CA GLU A 15 -7.35 4.73 -4.10
C GLU A 15 -6.75 5.33 -2.82
N HIS A 16 -7.27 4.91 -1.66
CA HIS A 16 -6.76 5.34 -0.36
C HIS A 16 -5.29 4.96 -0.15
N PHE A 17 -4.92 3.71 -0.44
CA PHE A 17 -3.53 3.27 -0.31
C PHE A 17 -2.60 3.96 -1.31
N ALA A 18 -3.03 4.14 -2.57
CA ALA A 18 -2.23 4.84 -3.57
C ALA A 18 -1.95 6.28 -3.15
N SER A 19 -2.98 7.01 -2.69
CA SER A 19 -2.83 8.38 -2.18
C SER A 19 -1.89 8.47 -0.99
N LEU A 20 -1.94 7.49 -0.06
CA LEU A 20 -1.03 7.43 1.07
C LEU A 20 0.43 7.24 0.63
N ILE A 21 0.68 6.34 -0.32
CA ILE A 21 2.02 6.09 -0.88
C ILE A 21 2.55 7.33 -1.59
N ASP A 22 1.74 7.96 -2.44
CA ASP A 22 2.12 9.18 -3.17
C ASP A 22 2.47 10.33 -2.22
N THR A 23 1.69 10.49 -1.15
CA THR A 23 1.96 11.50 -0.11
C THR A 23 3.31 11.25 0.56
N VAL A 24 3.66 10.00 0.84
CA VAL A 24 4.95 9.65 1.45
C VAL A 24 6.10 9.86 0.48
N ILE A 25 5.93 9.50 -0.81
CA ILE A 25 6.95 9.76 -1.84
C ILE A 25 7.19 11.26 -1.99
N GLU A 26 6.14 12.07 -2.06
CA GLU A 26 6.24 13.52 -2.21
C GLU A 26 6.89 14.16 -0.98
N HIS A 27 6.50 13.73 0.23
CA HIS A 27 7.13 14.16 1.47
C HIS A 27 8.63 13.79 1.51
N ALA A 28 8.99 12.58 1.07
CA ALA A 28 10.38 12.13 1.01
C ALA A 28 11.24 12.93 0.01
N ARG A 29 10.63 13.48 -1.04
CA ARG A 29 11.30 14.30 -2.05
C ARG A 29 11.48 15.75 -1.61
N THR A 30 10.51 16.28 -0.86
CA THR A 30 10.43 17.70 -0.49
C THR A 30 10.99 18.00 0.90
N SER A 31 10.98 17.03 1.82
CA SER A 31 11.42 17.24 3.19
C SER A 31 12.92 17.19 3.34
N ALA A 32 13.51 18.33 3.72
CA ALA A 32 14.90 18.43 4.16
C ALA A 32 15.13 17.88 5.58
N THR A 33 14.06 17.54 6.32
CA THR A 33 14.15 17.06 7.70
C THR A 33 13.93 15.55 7.77
N PRO A 34 14.74 14.81 8.54
CA PRO A 34 14.68 13.35 8.62
C PRO A 34 13.53 12.84 9.52
N THR A 35 12.56 13.71 9.87
CA THR A 35 11.48 13.33 10.77
C THR A 35 10.32 12.75 9.96
N PRO A 36 9.84 11.53 10.28
CA PRO A 36 8.72 10.94 9.57
C PRO A 36 7.44 11.72 9.85
N GLY A 37 6.77 12.19 8.80
CA GLY A 37 5.43 12.78 8.88
C GLY A 37 4.36 11.74 9.23
N ASP A 38 3.16 12.18 9.56
CA ASP A 38 2.08 11.28 9.99
C ASP A 38 1.68 10.26 8.92
N ALA A 39 1.66 10.67 7.64
CA ALA A 39 1.43 9.77 6.51
C ALA A 39 2.51 8.68 6.41
N GLN A 40 3.78 9.05 6.61
CA GLN A 40 4.91 8.12 6.58
C GLN A 40 4.85 7.14 7.75
N LYS A 41 4.48 7.61 8.95
CA LYS A 41 4.27 6.74 10.11
C LYS A 41 3.13 5.75 9.88
N ARG A 42 2.00 6.24 9.37
CA ARG A 42 0.83 5.40 9.07
C ARG A 42 1.16 4.33 8.02
N LEU A 43 1.79 4.72 6.91
CA LEU A 43 2.21 3.78 5.88
C LEU A 43 3.24 2.78 6.43
N GLY A 44 4.22 3.26 7.21
CA GLY A 44 5.22 2.41 7.85
C GLY A 44 4.59 1.34 8.74
N GLN A 45 3.64 1.72 9.59
CA GLN A 45 2.91 0.77 10.43
C GLN A 45 2.10 -0.22 9.60
N LEU A 46 1.36 0.25 8.58
CA LEU A 46 0.57 -0.63 7.71
C LEU A 46 1.43 -1.67 6.97
N LEU A 47 2.63 -1.29 6.52
CA LEU A 47 3.56 -2.22 5.85
C LEU A 47 4.17 -3.24 6.82
N VAL A 48 4.48 -2.82 8.05
CA VAL A 48 4.90 -3.74 9.12
C VAL A 48 3.78 -4.73 9.42
N ASP A 49 2.57 -4.23 9.65
CA ASP A 49 1.42 -5.06 9.98
C ASP A 49 1.07 -6.00 8.83
N ALA A 50 1.14 -5.55 7.56
CA ALA A 50 0.79 -6.35 6.38
C ALA A 50 1.68 -7.58 6.21
N GLY A 51 2.98 -7.48 6.52
CA GLY A 51 3.90 -8.60 6.41
C GLY A 51 3.95 -9.55 7.61
N ASP A 52 3.33 -9.20 8.75
CA ASP A 52 3.24 -10.06 9.93
C ASP A 52 2.07 -11.05 9.81
N GLN A 53 2.21 -11.99 8.86
CA GLN A 53 1.21 -13.01 8.55
C GLN A 53 0.96 -13.92 9.78
N GLY A 54 -0.17 -13.73 10.45
CA GLY A 54 -0.61 -14.61 11.54
C GLY A 54 -0.96 -13.94 12.86
N GLN A 55 -0.84 -12.60 12.96
CA GLN A 55 -1.34 -11.87 14.12
C GLN A 55 -2.87 -11.78 14.09
N ALA A 56 -3.55 -12.32 15.10
CA ALA A 56 -5.01 -12.14 15.27
C ALA A 56 -5.43 -10.66 15.43
N SER A 57 -4.44 -9.77 15.68
CA SER A 57 -4.60 -8.33 15.87
C SER A 57 -4.37 -7.51 14.60
N GLN A 58 -4.12 -8.15 13.46
CA GLN A 58 -3.83 -7.46 12.21
C GLN A 58 -5.03 -6.62 11.78
N SER A 59 -4.80 -5.33 11.50
CA SER A 59 -5.87 -4.43 11.11
C SER A 59 -6.48 -4.84 9.76
N TYR A 60 -7.77 -4.57 9.56
CA TYR A 60 -8.42 -4.82 8.27
C TYR A 60 -7.71 -4.08 7.12
N GLU A 61 -7.21 -2.87 7.37
CA GLU A 61 -6.43 -2.11 6.39
C GLU A 61 -5.13 -2.84 6.00
N ALA A 62 -4.40 -3.42 6.97
CA ALA A 62 -3.17 -4.16 6.69
C ALA A 62 -3.43 -5.47 5.92
N LEU A 63 -4.51 -6.19 6.25
CA LEU A 63 -4.93 -7.40 5.52
C LEU A 63 -5.32 -7.08 4.07
N MET A 64 -6.05 -5.98 3.87
CA MET A 64 -6.41 -5.50 2.54
C MET A 64 -5.17 -5.09 1.75
N LEU A 65 -4.24 -4.36 2.36
CA LEU A 65 -3.00 -3.95 1.72
C LEU A 65 -2.16 -5.16 1.30
N ASP A 66 -1.95 -6.13 2.19
CA ASP A 66 -1.25 -7.39 1.86
C ASP A 66 -1.91 -8.11 0.67
N SER A 67 -3.24 -8.27 0.71
CA SER A 67 -3.98 -8.92 -0.37
C SER A 67 -3.85 -8.20 -1.72
N LEU A 68 -3.76 -6.86 -1.73
CA LEU A 68 -3.63 -6.07 -2.94
C LEU A 68 -2.22 -6.06 -3.52
N LEU A 69 -1.22 -6.34 -2.68
CA LEU A 69 0.20 -6.31 -3.05
C LEU A 69 0.75 -7.68 -3.45
N ARG A 70 0.03 -8.77 -3.15
CA ARG A 70 0.37 -10.11 -3.62
C ARG A 70 0.29 -10.17 -5.15
N ASP A 71 1.28 -10.81 -5.72
CA ASP A 71 1.32 -11.11 -7.14
C ASP A 71 0.35 -12.27 -7.49
N PRO A 72 0.20 -12.63 -8.78
CA PRO A 72 -0.67 -13.73 -9.18
C PRO A 72 -0.25 -15.11 -8.64
N SER A 73 0.99 -15.27 -8.18
CA SER A 73 1.48 -16.49 -7.52
C SER A 73 1.17 -16.51 -6.01
N GLY A 74 0.65 -15.40 -5.49
CA GLY A 74 0.31 -15.22 -4.08
C GLY A 74 1.47 -14.71 -3.22
N GLU A 75 2.60 -14.38 -3.84
CA GLU A 75 3.80 -13.88 -3.15
C GLU A 75 3.84 -12.35 -3.17
N THR A 76 4.37 -11.77 -2.10
CA THR A 76 4.60 -10.33 -2.03
C THR A 76 6.00 -10.03 -2.56
N PRO A 77 6.15 -9.26 -3.65
CA PRO A 77 7.43 -9.08 -4.33
C PRO A 77 8.47 -8.26 -3.53
N LEU A 78 8.10 -7.81 -2.33
CA LEU A 78 8.84 -6.88 -1.48
C LEU A 78 8.74 -7.34 -0.02
N ASP A 79 9.83 -7.17 0.74
CA ASP A 79 9.81 -7.29 2.20
C ASP A 79 9.11 -6.06 2.80
N LEU A 80 7.78 -6.16 2.94
CA LEU A 80 6.95 -5.09 3.49
C LEU A 80 7.35 -4.71 4.92
N PRO A 81 7.62 -5.66 5.85
CA PRO A 81 8.05 -5.32 7.21
C PRO A 81 9.35 -4.52 7.25
N GLN A 82 10.33 -4.89 6.43
CA GLN A 82 11.60 -4.18 6.37
C GLN A 82 11.43 -2.78 5.76
N LEU A 83 10.61 -2.62 4.73
CA LEU A 83 10.29 -1.30 4.19
C LEU A 83 9.54 -0.45 5.23
N GLY A 84 8.53 -0.99 5.88
CA GLY A 84 7.74 -0.29 6.89
C GLY A 84 8.59 0.19 8.07
N SER A 85 9.49 -0.66 8.58
CA SER A 85 10.44 -0.31 9.65
C SER A 85 11.37 0.84 9.26
N ARG A 86 11.82 0.88 7.98
CA ARG A 86 12.64 1.98 7.45
C ARG A 86 11.85 3.28 7.35
N LEU A 87 10.58 3.23 6.91
CA LEU A 87 9.70 4.41 6.91
C LEU A 87 9.49 4.95 8.32
N LEU A 88 9.26 4.09 9.31
CA LEU A 88 9.14 4.49 10.71
C LEU A 88 10.43 5.13 11.25
N GLY A 89 11.60 4.70 10.75
CA GLY A 89 12.91 5.25 11.09
C GLY A 89 13.21 6.64 10.53
N GLY A 90 12.35 7.21 9.68
CA GLY A 90 12.44 8.60 9.22
C GLY A 90 13.35 8.82 8.01
N ALA A 91 14.49 8.11 7.92
CA ALA A 91 15.40 8.21 6.80
C ALA A 91 14.95 7.34 5.61
N ILE A 92 14.31 7.96 4.61
CA ILE A 92 13.93 7.28 3.36
C ILE A 92 15.08 7.40 2.37
N SER A 93 15.71 6.28 2.03
CA SER A 93 16.73 6.22 1.00
C SER A 93 16.11 6.21 -0.41
N SER A 94 16.93 6.45 -1.44
CA SER A 94 16.48 6.30 -2.83
C SER A 94 16.06 4.86 -3.17
N SER A 95 16.54 3.87 -2.44
CA SER A 95 16.07 2.48 -2.57
C SER A 95 14.66 2.33 -2.03
N ASP A 96 14.37 2.92 -0.86
CA ASP A 96 13.04 2.90 -0.24
C ASP A 96 12.01 3.62 -1.12
N GLN A 97 12.39 4.76 -1.72
CA GLN A 97 11.53 5.46 -2.68
C GLN A 97 11.20 4.59 -3.90
N LYS A 98 12.17 3.89 -4.47
CA LYS A 98 11.91 2.94 -5.58
C LYS A 98 10.97 1.82 -5.17
N GLN A 99 11.13 1.30 -3.95
CA GLN A 99 10.22 0.27 -3.43
C GLN A 99 8.79 0.81 -3.27
N LEU A 100 8.62 2.04 -2.77
CA LEU A 100 7.32 2.72 -2.72
C LEU A 100 6.72 2.94 -4.12
N GLU A 101 7.53 3.32 -5.12
CA GLU A 101 7.08 3.48 -6.50
C GLU A 101 6.62 2.15 -7.11
N ILE A 102 7.28 1.03 -6.80
CA ILE A 102 6.83 -0.31 -7.22
C ILE A 102 5.47 -0.65 -6.59
N LEU A 103 5.26 -0.32 -5.30
CA LEU A 103 3.97 -0.52 -4.63
C LEU A 103 2.86 0.32 -5.27
N ALA A 104 3.13 1.60 -5.56
CA ALA A 104 2.19 2.49 -6.25
C ALA A 104 1.80 1.93 -7.63
N GLN A 105 2.76 1.43 -8.40
CA GLN A 105 2.50 0.78 -9.69
C GLN A 105 1.68 -0.51 -9.54
N GLY A 106 1.91 -1.29 -8.48
CA GLY A 106 1.10 -2.46 -8.13
C GLY A 106 -0.37 -2.09 -7.93
N LEU A 107 -0.63 -1.09 -7.08
CA LEU A 107 -1.97 -0.61 -6.80
C LEU A 107 -2.67 -0.03 -8.04
N GLU A 108 -1.97 0.71 -8.90
CA GLU A 108 -2.55 1.25 -10.14
C GLU A 108 -2.98 0.14 -11.12
N ARG A 109 -2.22 -0.97 -11.17
CA ARG A 109 -2.61 -2.15 -11.96
C ARG A 109 -3.88 -2.78 -11.41
N GLU A 110 -3.98 -2.94 -10.10
CA GLU A 110 -5.20 -3.48 -9.47
C GLU A 110 -6.40 -2.53 -9.66
N ARG A 111 -6.18 -1.21 -9.55
CA ARG A 111 -7.20 -0.19 -9.86
C ARG A 111 -7.74 -0.34 -11.27
N SER A 112 -6.83 -0.49 -12.24
CA SER A 112 -7.18 -0.68 -13.65
C SER A 112 -7.94 -1.99 -13.88
N ALA A 113 -7.54 -3.08 -13.21
CA ALA A 113 -8.21 -4.37 -13.28
C ALA A 113 -9.64 -4.30 -12.70
N VAL A 114 -9.82 -3.69 -11.52
CA VAL A 114 -11.12 -3.50 -10.87
C VAL A 114 -12.03 -2.61 -11.72
N ALA A 115 -11.50 -1.49 -12.25
CA ALA A 115 -12.25 -0.62 -13.15
C ALA A 115 -12.70 -1.34 -14.43
N GLY A 116 -11.86 -2.21 -15.00
CA GLY A 116 -12.22 -3.06 -16.13
C GLY A 116 -13.38 -4.01 -15.80
N ARG A 117 -13.34 -4.67 -14.63
CA ARG A 117 -14.41 -5.55 -14.15
C ARG A 117 -15.73 -4.80 -13.91
N LEU A 118 -15.67 -3.57 -13.42
CA LEU A 118 -16.84 -2.71 -13.22
C LEU A 118 -17.50 -2.31 -14.55
N ARG A 119 -16.71 -1.97 -15.58
CA ARG A 119 -17.24 -1.62 -16.91
C ARG A 119 -17.78 -2.80 -17.69
N GLY A 120 -17.14 -3.97 -17.59
CA GLY A 120 -17.58 -5.19 -18.30
C GLY A 120 -18.89 -5.79 -17.79
N ARG A 121 -19.46 -5.23 -16.71
CA ARG A 121 -20.75 -5.63 -16.13
C ARG A 121 -21.87 -4.61 -16.34
N GLY A 122 -21.61 -3.54 -17.11
CA GLY A 122 -22.58 -2.53 -17.50
C GLY A 122 -23.30 -2.84 -18.81
#